data_AF-A0A7L3BHB5-F1
#
_entry.id   AF-A0A7L3BHB5-F1
#
_cell.length_a   1.000
_cell.length_b   1.000
_cell.length_c   1.000
_cell.angle_alpha   90.00
_cell.angle_beta   90.00
_cell.angle_gamma   90.00
#
_symmetry.space_group_name_H-M   'P 1'
#
loop_
_entity.id
_entity.type
_entity.pdbx_description
1 polymer ?
#
loop_
_entity_poly.entity_id
_entity_poly.type
_entity_poly.pdbx_seq_one_letter_code
_entity_poly.pdbx_strand_id
1 'polypeptide(L)' 'GVFPEAEQDPVIQVAGVVQRQGEREPFLRTVLTLGSCAPILGCRVLSFQREEELLQVRGGV' A
#
# COMPACT_ATOMS: atom_id res chain seq x y z
N GLY A 1 -26.03 -2.39 1.76
CA GLY A 1 -24.61 -2.13 2.05
C GLY A 1 -24.48 -0.67 2.40
N VAL A 2 -23.50 -0.33 3.23
CA VAL A 2 -23.19 1.05 3.62
C VAL A 2 -21.90 1.44 2.89
N PHE A 3 -21.85 2.65 2.33
CA PHE A 3 -20.64 3.17 1.68
C PHE A 3 -19.65 3.63 2.76
N PRO A 4 -18.32 3.47 2.60
CA PRO A 4 -17.37 3.84 3.63
C PRO A 4 -17.38 5.34 3.97
N GLU A 5 -17.28 5.66 5.25
CA GLU A 5 -17.14 7.01 5.79
C GLU A 5 -15.75 7.17 6.43
N ALA A 6 -15.06 8.27 6.14
CA ALA A 6 -13.66 8.45 6.53
C ALA A 6 -13.43 8.41 8.05
N GLU A 7 -14.42 8.83 8.84
CA GLU A 7 -14.36 8.86 10.30
C GLU A 7 -14.67 7.49 10.95
N GLN A 8 -15.22 6.54 10.19
CA GLN A 8 -15.71 5.26 10.70
C GLN A 8 -14.93 4.06 10.14
N ASP A 9 -14.52 4.15 8.88
CA ASP A 9 -13.95 3.04 8.12
C ASP A 9 -12.46 3.26 7.84
N PRO A 10 -11.57 2.48 8.47
CA PRO A 10 -10.12 2.69 8.34
C PRO A 10 -9.60 2.32 6.95
N VAL A 11 -8.53 3.00 6.53
CA VAL A 11 -7.75 2.60 5.36
C VAL A 11 -6.96 1.33 5.69
N ILE A 12 -7.40 0.21 5.12
CA ILE A 12 -6.76 -1.09 5.38
C ILE A 12 -5.61 -1.42 4.42
N GLN A 13 -5.57 -0.82 3.23
CA GLN A 13 -4.53 -1.10 2.24
C GLN A 13 -4.28 0.11 1.34
N VAL A 14 -3.02 0.36 1.01
CA VAL A 14 -2.60 1.36 0.01
C VAL A 14 -1.62 0.69 -0.95
N ALA A 15 -1.91 0.73 -2.24
CA ALA A 15 -1.05 0.18 -3.28
C ALA A 15 -0.51 1.28 -4.19
N GLY A 16 0.75 1.16 -4.58
CA GLY A 16 1.43 2.10 -5.46
C GLY A 16 2.29 1.38 -6.48
N VAL A 17 2.23 1.86 -7.73
CA VAL A 17 3.08 1.40 -8.83
C VAL A 17 3.83 2.59 -9.37
N VAL A 18 5.14 2.46 -9.53
CA VAL A 18 5.99 3.52 -10.08
C VAL A 18 6.67 3.01 -11.34
N GLN A 19 6.53 3.80 -12.40
CA GLN A 19 7.08 3.53 -13.72
C GLN A 19 7.80 4.79 -14.22
N ARG A 20 8.97 4.62 -14.83
CA ARG A 20 9.64 5.76 -15.49
C ARG A 20 8.95 6.01 -16.82
N GLN A 21 8.76 7.28 -17.15
CA GLN A 21 8.14 7.67 -18.41
C GLN A 21 8.89 7.04 -19.59
N GLY A 22 8.15 6.36 -20.48
CA GLY A 22 8.71 5.70 -21.66
C GLY A 22 9.24 4.29 -21.44
N GLU A 23 9.41 3.82 -20.20
CA GLU A 23 9.71 2.41 -19.93
C GLU A 23 8.45 1.54 -20.18
N ARG A 24 8.65 0.28 -20.59
CA ARG A 24 7.55 -0.64 -20.88
C ARG A 24 6.93 -1.25 -19.61
N GLU A 25 7.72 -1.40 -18.55
CA GLU A 25 7.32 -2.05 -17.32
C GLU A 25 7.60 -1.15 -16.11
N PRO A 26 6.79 -1.20 -15.04
CA PRO A 26 7.07 -0.47 -13.81
C PRO A 26 8.29 -1.05 -13.09
N PHE A 27 9.05 -0.19 -12.43
CA PHE A 27 10.24 -0.60 -11.67
C PHE A 27 9.93 -0.84 -10.18
N LEU A 28 8.80 -0.34 -9.66
CA LEU A 28 8.38 -0.53 -8.29
C LEU A 28 6.89 -0.85 -8.21
N ARG A 29 6.57 -1.88 -7.42
CA ARG A 29 5.21 -2.23 -7.03
C ARG A 29 5.21 -2.42 -5.51
N THR A 30 4.37 -1.69 -4.82
CA THR A 30 4.30 -1.66 -3.35
C THR A 30 2.87 -1.84 -2.90
N VAL A 31 2.68 -2.66 -1.86
CA VAL A 31 1.41 -2.82 -1.16
C VAL A 31 1.66 -2.64 0.32
N LEU A 32 1.03 -1.63 0.91
CA LEU A 32 0.99 -1.38 2.34
C LEU A 32 -0.31 -2.01 2.88
N THR A 33 -0.23 -2.82 3.93
CA THR A 33 -1.40 -3.52 4.50
C THR A 33 -1.52 -3.27 5.99
N LEU A 34 -2.75 -3.11 6.47
CA LEU A 34 -3.10 -3.23 7.87
C LEU A 34 -3.29 -4.72 8.19
N GLY A 35 -2.58 -5.19 9.20
CA GLY A 35 -2.45 -6.62 9.50
C GLY A 35 -1.49 -7.34 8.56
N SER A 36 -1.34 -8.65 8.77
CA SER A 36 -0.41 -9.49 8.01
C SER A 36 -0.87 -9.76 6.58
N CYS A 37 0.04 -9.73 5.63
CA CYS A 37 -0.18 -10.18 4.26
C CYS A 37 0.93 -11.15 3.83
N ALA A 38 0.57 -12.18 3.06
CA ALA A 38 1.56 -13.09 2.48
C ALA A 38 2.42 -12.35 1.43
N PRO A 39 3.69 -12.77 1.22
CA PRO A 39 4.50 -12.19 0.16
C PRO A 39 3.84 -12.34 -1.22
N ILE A 40 3.85 -11.26 -2.00
CA ILE A 40 3.36 -11.24 -3.38
C ILE A 40 4.57 -11.12 -4.31
N LEU A 41 4.71 -12.07 -5.25
CA LEU A 41 5.86 -12.11 -6.16
C LEU A 41 5.93 -10.83 -7.00
N GLY A 42 7.10 -10.18 -6.98
CA GLY A 42 7.33 -8.94 -7.74
C GLY A 42 6.75 -7.68 -7.10
N CYS A 43 6.23 -7.77 -5.87
CA CYS A 43 5.76 -6.64 -5.08
C CYS A 43 6.52 -6.56 -3.75
N ARG A 44 6.78 -5.33 -3.29
CA ARG A 44 7.21 -5.08 -1.92
C ARG A 44 5.96 -4.97 -1.04
N VAL A 45 5.75 -5.96 -0.19
CA VAL A 45 4.64 -5.99 0.77
C VAL A 45 5.15 -5.48 2.12
N LEU A 46 4.48 -4.47 2.66
CA LEU A 46 4.77 -3.89 3.97
C LEU A 46 3.51 -4.01 4.83
N SER A 47 3.60 -4.68 5.97
CA SER A 47 2.47 -4.92 6.86
C SER A 47 2.64 -4.15 8.16
N PHE A 48 1.59 -3.46 8.59
CA PHE A 48 1.56 -2.58 9.77
C PHE A 48 0.47 -3.04 10.73
N GLN A 49 0.65 -2.78 12.02
CA GLN A 49 -0.38 -3.12 13.02
C GLN A 49 -1.38 -1.99 13.24
N ARG A 50 -0.99 -0.76 12.87
CA ARG A 50 -1.79 0.44 13.07
C ARG A 50 -1.92 1.24 11.78
N GLU A 51 -3.09 1.83 11.57
CA GLU A 51 -3.37 2.66 10.40
C GLU A 51 -2.44 3.89 10.34
N GLU A 52 -2.11 4.49 11.49
CA GLU A 52 -1.26 5.69 11.48
C GLU A 52 0.16 5.38 11.00
N GLU A 53 0.68 4.18 11.30
CA GLU A 53 1.96 3.71 10.79
C GLU A 53 1.92 3.46 9.28
N LEU A 54 0.83 2.86 8.79
CA LEU A 54 0.58 2.62 7.37
C LEU A 54 0.55 3.94 6.59
N LEU A 55 -0.13 4.96 7.12
CA LEU A 55 -0.30 6.26 6.48
C LEU A 55 0.94 7.18 6.60
N GLN A 56 1.78 6.97 7.62
CA GLN A 56 3.00 7.76 7.83
C GLN A 56 4.25 7.20 7.15
N VAL A 57 4.12 6.17 6.31
CA VAL A 57 5.25 5.63 5.54
C VAL A 57 5.88 6.76 4.72
N ARG A 58 7.02 7.27 5.19
CA ARG A 58 7.84 8.22 4.45
C ARG A 58 8.62 7.44 3.40
N GLY A 59 8.57 7.91 2.15
CA GLY A 59 9.13 7.23 0.99
C GLY A 59 10.60 6.88 1.16
N GLY A 60 10.85 5.62 1.50
CA GLY A 60 12.15 4.95 1.32
C GLY A 60 12.18 4.28 -0.04
N VAL A 61 12.36 5.13 -1.07
CA VAL A 61 12.94 4.74 -2.35
C VAL A 61 14.44 4.98 -2.28
#